data_AF-A0A0J8AX73-F1
#
_entry.id   AF-A0A0J8AX73-F1
#
_cell.length_a   1.000
_cell.length_b   1.000
_cell.length_c   1.000
_cell.angle_alpha   90.00
_cell.angle_beta   90.00
_cell.angle_gamma   90.00
#
_symmetry.space_group_name_H-M   'P 1'
#
loop_
_entity.id
_entity.type
_entity.pdbx_description
1 polymer ?
#
loop_
_entity_poly.entity_id
_entity_poly.type
_entity_poly.pdbx_seq_one_letter_code
_entity_poly.pdbx_strand_id
1 'polypeptide(L)'
;LSLSVGRRRLPILGAWRCRGPVRPVYLKSGTHVWVLYVDLVFLNYDGNPMDAALLAVNGALADLRLPRPIIQRDESGSVLKGDLRVQNDEFAALQIGPRTLSLSLTQIDGHLIADPNADEERLGSGLITIVCNEHDELVSVHKPGGAPIPESILSDAIQVALARCQTLNRSLSKAVSRRRQCH
;
A
#
# COMPACT_ATOMS: atom_id res chain seq x y z
N LEU A 1 -1.93 -13.63 -3.41
CA LEU A 1 -0.80 -13.71 -2.44
C LEU A 1 -0.14 -15.09 -2.50
N SER A 2 0.76 -15.29 -3.45
CA SER A 2 1.67 -16.44 -3.44
C SER A 2 2.98 -16.03 -2.75
N LEU A 3 3.51 -16.86 -1.86
CA LEU A 3 4.75 -16.61 -1.12
C LEU A 3 5.85 -17.47 -1.73
N SER A 4 6.90 -16.86 -2.25
CA SER A 4 8.10 -17.58 -2.70
C SER A 4 9.35 -16.97 -2.08
N VAL A 5 10.27 -17.83 -1.66
CA VAL A 5 11.60 -17.43 -1.20
C VAL A 5 12.57 -17.64 -2.35
N GLY A 6 13.04 -16.54 -2.95
CA GLY A 6 13.94 -16.57 -4.11
C GLY A 6 15.35 -16.08 -3.79
N ARG A 7 16.35 -16.63 -4.50
CA ARG A 7 17.70 -16.02 -4.64
C ARG A 7 17.67 -15.05 -5.83
N ARG A 8 18.12 -13.80 -5.67
CA ARG A 8 18.09 -12.81 -6.75
C ARG A 8 19.06 -13.15 -7.89
N ARG A 9 18.55 -13.20 -9.13
CA ARG A 9 19.15 -12.57 -10.31
C ARG A 9 18.17 -11.49 -10.77
N LEU A 10 18.62 -10.24 -10.87
CA LEU A 10 17.79 -9.11 -11.32
C LEU A 10 17.63 -9.15 -12.85
N PRO A 11 16.40 -8.93 -13.38
CA PRO A 11 16.25 -8.26 -14.65
C PRO A 11 15.57 -6.89 -14.46
N ILE A 12 16.17 -5.94 -15.17
CA ILE A 12 15.68 -4.65 -15.63
C ILE A 12 14.30 -4.79 -16.31
N LEU A 13 13.25 -4.20 -15.74
CA LEU A 13 12.17 -3.53 -16.50
C LEU A 13 11.38 -2.58 -15.57
N GLY A 14 10.95 -1.46 -16.13
CA GLY A 14 10.49 -0.26 -15.41
C GLY A 14 9.41 -0.51 -14.35
N ALA A 15 9.74 -0.15 -13.11
CA ALA A 15 8.82 -0.12 -11.99
C ALA A 15 8.59 1.32 -11.55
N TRP A 16 7.32 1.70 -11.41
CA TRP A 16 6.90 2.90 -10.70
C TRP A 16 7.53 2.88 -9.31
N ARG A 17 8.56 3.70 -9.13
CA ARG A 17 9.42 3.68 -7.96
C ARG A 17 8.83 4.66 -6.95
N CYS A 18 8.04 4.17 -6.01
CA CYS A 18 7.77 4.93 -4.78
C CYS A 18 9.13 5.23 -4.14
N ARG A 19 9.56 6.50 -4.17
CA ARG A 19 10.81 6.97 -3.58
C ARG A 19 10.66 7.04 -2.06
N GLY A 20 10.60 5.89 -1.42
CA GLY A 20 10.84 5.69 0.00
C GLY A 20 11.65 4.41 0.17
N PRO A 21 12.46 4.25 1.22
CA PRO A 21 13.13 2.99 1.49
C PRO A 21 12.06 1.93 1.78
N VAL A 22 11.63 1.19 0.76
CA VAL A 22 10.88 -0.05 0.95
C VAL A 22 11.87 -0.99 1.63
N ARG A 23 11.90 -0.99 2.97
CA ARG A 23 12.76 -1.88 3.75
C ARG A 23 12.39 -3.30 3.32
N PRO A 24 13.26 -4.01 2.58
CA PRO A 24 12.96 -5.39 2.25
C PRO A 24 12.86 -6.17 3.55
N VAL A 25 11.90 -7.09 3.63
CA VAL A 25 11.82 -8.00 4.77
C VAL A 25 12.94 -9.03 4.58
N TYR A 26 14.11 -8.69 5.12
CA TYR A 26 15.30 -9.51 5.05
C TYR A 26 15.21 -10.63 6.08
N LEU A 27 15.37 -11.86 5.62
CA LEU A 27 15.60 -13.01 6.51
C LEU A 27 17.09 -13.03 6.90
N LYS A 28 17.96 -12.81 5.91
CA LYS A 28 19.41 -12.63 6.05
C LYS A 28 19.89 -11.66 4.97
N SER A 29 20.52 -10.56 5.39
CA SER A 29 21.06 -9.56 4.48
C SER A 29 21.95 -10.22 3.41
N GLY A 30 21.67 -9.90 2.14
CA GLY A 30 22.45 -10.38 0.99
C GLY A 30 22.19 -11.81 0.51
N THR A 31 21.30 -12.61 1.13
CA THR A 31 21.07 -14.01 0.70
C THR A 31 19.62 -14.41 0.47
N HIS A 32 18.72 -14.15 1.43
CA HIS A 32 17.32 -14.57 1.34
C HIS A 32 16.39 -13.43 1.73
N VAL A 33 15.36 -13.21 0.90
CA VAL A 33 14.33 -12.19 1.08
C VAL A 33 12.96 -12.79 0.83
N TRP A 34 11.95 -12.29 1.53
CA TRP A 34 10.57 -12.55 1.16
C TRP A 34 10.23 -11.74 -0.10
N VAL A 35 9.60 -12.40 -1.07
CA VAL A 35 8.99 -11.74 -2.22
C VAL A 35 7.48 -11.79 -2.04
N LEU A 36 6.86 -10.62 -1.97
CA LEU A 36 5.41 -10.47 -1.79
C LEU A 36 4.78 -10.11 -3.13
N TYR A 37 3.75 -10.87 -3.51
CA TYR A 37 2.92 -10.61 -4.69
C TYR A 37 1.53 -10.16 -4.24
N VAL A 38 1.17 -8.94 -4.63
CA VAL A 38 -0.15 -8.36 -4.35
C VAL A 38 -0.95 -8.36 -5.63
N ASP A 39 -2.03 -9.14 -5.63
CA ASP A 39 -2.95 -9.27 -6.75
C ASP A 39 -4.24 -8.51 -6.39
N LEU A 40 -4.65 -7.56 -7.24
CA LEU A 40 -5.87 -6.78 -7.07
C LEU A 40 -6.86 -7.13 -8.17
N VAL A 41 -8.09 -7.45 -7.78
CA VAL A 41 -9.19 -7.76 -8.69
C VAL A 41 -10.36 -6.86 -8.32
N PHE A 42 -10.78 -6.00 -9.26
CA PHE A 42 -11.95 -5.16 -9.10
C PHE A 42 -13.19 -5.96 -9.51
N LEU A 43 -14.09 -6.18 -8.55
CA LEU A 43 -15.33 -6.94 -8.78
C LEU A 43 -16.45 -6.05 -9.34
N ASN A 44 -16.47 -4.79 -8.92
CA ASN A 44 -17.38 -3.77 -9.40
C ASN A 44 -16.60 -2.47 -9.60
N TYR A 45 -16.90 -1.78 -10.70
CA TYR A 45 -16.34 -0.47 -10.99
C TYR A 45 -17.46 0.55 -10.97
N ASP A 46 -17.48 1.38 -9.94
CA ASP A 46 -18.42 2.50 -9.80
C ASP A 46 -17.67 3.78 -9.40
N GLY A 47 -16.52 4.01 -10.06
CA GLY A 47 -15.63 5.13 -9.76
C GLY A 47 -14.60 4.85 -8.66
N ASN A 48 -13.61 5.74 -8.60
CA ASN A 48 -12.53 5.80 -7.61
C ASN A 48 -11.83 4.45 -7.30
N PRO A 49 -11.34 3.71 -8.32
CA PRO A 49 -10.69 2.43 -8.10
C PRO A 49 -9.38 2.55 -7.28
N MET A 50 -8.71 3.71 -7.35
CA MET A 50 -7.39 3.90 -6.73
C MET A 50 -7.47 3.93 -5.21
N ASP A 51 -8.44 4.65 -4.64
CA ASP A 51 -8.60 4.71 -3.19
C ASP A 51 -9.04 3.37 -2.62
N ALA A 52 -9.96 2.69 -3.31
CA ALA A 52 -10.39 1.34 -2.96
C ALA A 52 -9.23 0.34 -3.00
N ALA A 53 -8.42 0.37 -4.06
CA ALA A 53 -7.24 -0.48 -4.21
C ALA A 53 -6.24 -0.24 -3.08
N LEU A 54 -5.88 1.01 -2.81
CA LEU A 54 -4.90 1.33 -1.79
C LEU A 54 -5.38 0.92 -0.39
N LEU A 55 -6.66 1.13 -0.08
CA LEU A 55 -7.26 0.66 1.17
C LEU A 55 -7.23 -0.87 1.28
N ALA A 56 -7.56 -1.59 0.20
CA ALA A 56 -7.54 -3.04 0.15
C ALA A 56 -6.13 -3.61 0.33
N VAL A 57 -5.13 -3.02 -0.34
CA VAL A 57 -3.71 -3.40 -0.19
C VAL A 57 -3.24 -3.17 1.24
N ASN A 58 -3.50 -2.00 1.82
CA ASN A 58 -3.12 -1.72 3.21
C ASN A 58 -3.79 -2.67 4.20
N GLY A 59 -5.06 -3.01 3.98
CA GLY A 59 -5.77 -4.00 4.79
C GLY A 59 -5.15 -5.39 4.69
N ALA A 60 -4.93 -5.87 3.46
CA ALA A 60 -4.33 -7.18 3.21
C ALA A 60 -2.93 -7.28 3.79
N LEU A 61 -2.11 -6.25 3.61
CA LEU A 61 -0.75 -6.19 4.11
C LEU A 61 -0.67 -6.07 5.63
N ALA A 62 -1.59 -5.34 6.27
CA ALA A 62 -1.67 -5.24 7.73
C ALA A 62 -2.14 -6.52 8.42
N ASP A 63 -2.88 -7.36 7.70
CA ASP A 63 -3.35 -8.67 8.15
C ASP A 63 -2.38 -9.80 7.80
N LEU A 64 -1.49 -9.58 6.82
CA LEU A 64 -0.53 -10.56 6.35
C LEU A 64 0.42 -11.00 7.48
N ARG A 65 0.47 -12.31 7.70
CA ARG A 65 1.44 -12.95 8.58
C ARG A 65 2.36 -13.85 7.78
N LEU A 66 3.66 -13.70 8.00
CA LEU A 66 4.69 -14.48 7.34
C LEU A 66 5.23 -15.54 8.30
N PRO A 67 5.41 -16.79 7.85
CA PRO A 67 5.99 -17.82 8.68
C PRO A 67 7.44 -17.48 9.04
N ARG A 68 7.87 -17.89 10.23
CA ARG A 68 9.18 -17.52 10.73
C ARG A 68 10.28 -18.26 9.96
N PRO A 69 11.26 -17.53 9.43
CA PRO A 69 12.42 -18.16 8.81
C PRO A 69 13.42 -18.62 9.88
N ILE A 70 13.89 -19.87 9.76
CA ILE A 70 14.98 -20.42 10.56
C ILE A 70 16.17 -20.63 9.64
N ILE A 71 17.32 -20.07 10.06
CA ILE A 71 18.61 -20.30 9.41
C ILE A 71 19.31 -21.38 10.21
N GLN A 72 19.46 -22.57 9.62
CA GLN A 72 20.22 -23.64 10.25
C GLN A 72 21.71 -23.28 10.28
N ARG A 73 22.33 -23.47 11.44
CA ARG A 73 23.77 -23.31 11.68
C ARG A 73 24.33 -24.65 12.14
N ASP A 74 25.57 -24.93 11.78
CA ASP A 74 26.31 -26.07 12.32
C ASP A 74 26.80 -25.80 13.76
N GLU A 75 27.41 -26.82 14.37
CA GLU A 75 27.99 -26.76 15.72
C GLU A 75 29.13 -25.73 15.84
N SER A 76 29.73 -25.32 14.71
CA SER A 76 30.74 -24.25 14.63
C SER A 76 30.14 -22.84 14.48
N GLY A 77 28.81 -22.74 14.40
CA GLY A 77 28.07 -21.49 14.18
C GLY A 77 28.04 -21.02 12.72
N SER A 78 28.65 -21.79 11.81
CA SER A 78 28.66 -21.53 10.37
C SER A 78 27.32 -21.90 9.76
N VAL A 79 26.88 -21.07 8.82
CA VAL A 79 25.61 -21.27 8.10
C VAL A 79 25.86 -22.39 7.09
N LEU A 80 25.03 -23.45 7.11
CA LEU A 80 25.20 -24.64 6.29
C LEU A 80 25.04 -24.31 4.77
N LYS A 81 24.81 -25.30 3.89
CA LYS A 81 24.43 -25.02 2.49
C LYS A 81 23.01 -25.56 2.26
N GLY A 82 22.02 -24.66 2.18
CA GLY A 82 20.59 -25.04 2.04
C GLY A 82 19.72 -24.60 3.24
N ASP A 83 20.08 -23.49 3.86
CA ASP A 83 19.91 -23.28 5.32
C ASP A 83 18.58 -22.72 5.73
N LEU A 84 17.70 -22.48 4.76
CA LEU A 84 16.45 -21.85 5.02
C LEU A 84 15.38 -22.89 5.19
N ARG A 85 14.96 -23.09 6.44
CA ARG A 85 13.71 -23.75 6.76
C ARG A 85 12.68 -22.70 7.17
N VAL A 86 11.44 -22.93 6.77
CA VAL A 86 10.31 -22.11 7.17
C VAL A 86 9.53 -22.92 8.20
N GLN A 87 9.37 -22.37 9.40
CA GLN A 87 8.53 -22.97 10.43
C GLN A 87 7.08 -22.52 10.18
N ASN A 88 6.18 -23.48 9.97
CA ASN A 88 4.76 -23.20 9.65
C ASN A 88 3.85 -23.13 10.89
N ASP A 89 4.43 -23.12 12.08
CA ASP A 89 3.78 -23.01 13.39
C ASP A 89 3.89 -21.60 13.96
N GLU A 90 5.00 -20.90 13.70
CA GLU A 90 5.20 -19.51 14.10
C GLU A 90 5.04 -18.54 12.92
N PHE A 91 4.13 -17.57 13.06
CA PHE A 91 3.97 -16.50 12.09
C PHE A 91 4.22 -15.13 12.72
N ALA A 92 4.87 -14.23 12.00
CA ALA A 92 5.09 -12.85 12.41
C ALA A 92 4.27 -11.89 11.54
N ALA A 93 3.70 -10.85 12.15
CA ALA A 93 3.05 -9.79 11.40
C ALA A 93 4.10 -9.02 10.58
N LEU A 94 3.72 -8.64 9.36
CA LEU A 94 4.58 -7.86 8.49
C LEU A 94 4.76 -6.44 9.06
N GLN A 95 6.01 -6.03 9.31
CA GLN A 95 6.34 -4.66 9.68
C GLN A 95 6.59 -3.86 8.42
N ILE A 96 5.64 -3.00 8.06
CA ILE A 96 5.68 -2.18 6.86
C ILE A 96 5.99 -0.74 7.28
N GLY A 97 6.58 0.03 6.37
CA GLY A 97 6.67 1.47 6.54
C GLY A 97 5.30 2.14 6.69
N PRO A 98 5.27 3.47 6.84
CA PRO A 98 4.03 4.17 7.15
C PRO A 98 2.96 3.90 6.09
N ARG A 99 1.75 3.60 6.56
CA ARG A 99 0.60 3.37 5.66
C ARG A 99 0.34 4.62 4.87
N THR A 100 0.00 4.45 3.60
CA THR A 100 -0.39 5.55 2.72
C THR A 100 -1.81 5.36 2.27
N LEU A 101 -2.61 6.41 2.33
CA LEU A 101 -4.00 6.44 1.90
C LEU A 101 -4.16 7.55 0.87
N SER A 102 -5.16 7.41 0.02
CA SER A 102 -5.44 8.38 -1.03
C SER A 102 -6.85 8.91 -0.92
N LEU A 103 -7.02 10.13 -1.41
CA LEU A 103 -8.29 10.75 -1.69
C LEU A 103 -8.30 11.20 -3.15
N SER A 104 -9.20 10.62 -3.94
CA SER A 104 -9.44 11.02 -5.31
C SER A 104 -10.61 12.02 -5.39
N LEU A 105 -10.42 13.02 -6.24
CA LEU A 105 -11.29 14.16 -6.43
C LEU A 105 -11.52 14.38 -7.93
N THR A 106 -12.76 14.60 -8.35
CA THR A 106 -13.08 15.02 -9.73
C THR A 106 -13.49 16.49 -9.76
N GLN A 107 -13.14 17.19 -10.85
CA GLN A 107 -13.52 18.58 -11.03
C GLN A 107 -14.77 18.72 -11.91
N ILE A 108 -15.86 19.25 -11.37
CA ILE A 108 -17.11 19.54 -12.08
C ILE A 108 -17.46 21.00 -11.87
N ASP A 109 -17.65 21.76 -12.95
CA ASP A 109 -18.05 23.17 -12.94
C ASP A 109 -17.24 24.07 -11.99
N GLY A 110 -15.93 23.82 -11.89
CA GLY A 110 -15.02 24.59 -11.02
C GLY A 110 -15.01 24.15 -9.56
N HIS A 111 -15.80 23.14 -9.19
CA HIS A 111 -15.84 22.53 -7.86
C HIS A 111 -15.11 21.19 -7.85
N LEU A 112 -14.53 20.83 -6.71
CA LEU A 112 -13.95 19.51 -6.49
C LEU A 112 -14.91 18.62 -5.69
N ILE A 113 -15.19 17.45 -6.23
CA ILE A 113 -16.04 16.43 -5.61
C ILE A 113 -15.15 15.27 -5.19
N ALA A 114 -15.21 14.91 -3.92
CA ALA A 114 -14.45 13.81 -3.34
C ALA A 114 -15.15 12.47 -3.55
N ASP A 115 -14.37 11.41 -3.72
CA ASP A 115 -14.86 10.04 -3.89
C ASP A 115 -15.87 9.90 -5.06
N PRO A 116 -15.44 10.26 -6.29
CA PRO A 116 -16.37 10.35 -7.41
C PRO A 116 -16.86 8.97 -7.84
N ASN A 117 -18.17 8.88 -8.13
CA ASN A 117 -18.74 7.71 -8.79
C ASN A 117 -18.44 7.71 -10.30
N ALA A 118 -18.81 6.64 -11.00
CA ALA A 118 -18.51 6.49 -12.43
C ALA A 118 -19.10 7.61 -13.30
N ASP A 119 -20.27 8.15 -12.95
CA ASP A 119 -20.89 9.25 -13.67
C ASP A 119 -20.18 10.59 -13.39
N GLU A 120 -19.79 10.84 -12.15
CA GLU A 120 -19.04 12.04 -11.73
C GLU A 120 -17.63 12.06 -12.33
N GLU A 121 -16.96 10.92 -12.45
CA GLU A 121 -15.70 10.79 -13.19
C GLU A 121 -15.88 11.12 -14.67
N ARG A 122 -16.96 10.64 -15.29
CA ARG A 122 -17.26 10.85 -16.71
C ARG A 122 -17.64 12.28 -17.04
N LEU A 123 -18.40 12.94 -16.17
CA LEU A 123 -18.79 14.35 -16.30
C LEU A 123 -17.65 15.30 -15.88
N GLY A 124 -16.71 14.77 -15.09
CA GLY A 124 -15.53 15.46 -14.63
C GLY A 124 -14.63 15.98 -15.73
N SER A 125 -14.15 17.20 -15.56
CA SER A 125 -13.16 17.84 -16.40
C SER A 125 -11.72 17.44 -16.05
N GLY A 126 -11.51 16.67 -14.98
CA GLY A 126 -10.20 16.16 -14.56
C GLY A 126 -10.24 15.44 -13.21
N LEU A 127 -9.32 14.49 -13.01
CA LEU A 127 -9.13 13.75 -11.76
C LEU A 127 -7.86 14.24 -11.05
N ILE A 128 -7.93 14.36 -9.72
CA ILE A 128 -6.78 14.56 -8.84
C ILE A 128 -6.78 13.45 -7.80
N THR A 129 -5.65 12.82 -7.57
CA THR A 129 -5.46 11.90 -6.46
C THR A 129 -4.41 12.47 -5.51
N ILE A 130 -4.78 12.69 -4.26
CA ILE A 130 -3.89 13.17 -3.20
C ILE A 130 -3.58 11.98 -2.30
N VAL A 131 -2.30 11.70 -2.08
CA VAL A 131 -1.83 10.59 -1.25
C VAL A 131 -1.17 11.15 0.00
N CYS A 132 -1.62 10.71 1.17
CA CYS A 132 -1.10 11.09 2.48
C CYS A 132 -0.62 9.85 3.23
N ASN A 133 0.31 10.02 4.17
CA ASN A 133 0.73 8.94 5.05
C ASN A 133 -0.01 8.98 6.41
N GLU A 134 0.25 7.99 7.26
CA GLU A 134 -0.32 7.89 8.61
C GLU A 134 0.21 8.94 9.61
N HIS A 135 1.20 9.75 9.23
CA HIS A 135 1.76 10.84 10.02
C HIS A 135 1.24 12.22 9.60
N ASP A 136 0.15 12.25 8.82
CA ASP A 136 -0.45 13.49 8.28
C ASP A 136 0.49 14.27 7.36
N GLU A 137 1.37 13.56 6.65
CA GLU A 137 2.27 14.16 5.68
C GLU A 137 1.76 13.87 4.26
N LEU A 138 1.84 14.89 3.41
CA LEU A 138 1.59 14.75 1.97
C LEU A 138 2.71 13.92 1.33
N VAL A 139 2.34 12.82 0.68
CA VAL A 139 3.28 11.93 -0.02
C VAL A 139 3.34 12.27 -1.50
N SER A 140 2.18 12.47 -2.13
CA SER A 140 2.11 12.74 -3.56
C SER A 140 0.78 13.40 -3.93
N VAL A 141 0.83 14.23 -4.97
CA VAL A 141 -0.36 14.72 -5.68
C VAL A 141 -0.22 14.31 -7.13
N HIS A 142 -1.25 13.65 -7.66
CA HIS A 142 -1.28 13.20 -9.03
C HIS A 142 -2.46 13.83 -9.77
N LYS A 143 -2.16 14.66 -10.77
CA LYS A 143 -3.14 15.27 -11.68
C LYS A 143 -2.69 15.00 -13.12
N PRO A 144 -3.19 13.92 -13.77
CA PRO A 144 -2.71 13.50 -15.09
C PRO A 144 -3.18 14.41 -16.24
N GLY A 145 -4.09 15.37 -15.97
CA GLY A 145 -4.60 16.29 -16.98
C GLY A 145 -5.89 16.98 -16.52
N GLY A 146 -6.66 17.49 -17.46
CA GLY A 146 -7.96 18.13 -17.21
C GLY A 146 -7.89 19.63 -16.98
N ALA A 147 -9.02 20.22 -16.59
CA ALA A 147 -9.16 21.65 -16.37
C ALA A 147 -8.17 22.21 -15.33
N PRO A 148 -7.80 23.50 -15.42
CA PRO A 148 -6.94 24.15 -14.45
C PRO A 148 -7.65 24.25 -13.09
N ILE A 149 -6.87 24.12 -12.03
CA ILE A 149 -7.36 24.16 -10.65
C ILE A 149 -6.64 25.29 -9.94
N PRO A 150 -7.37 26.26 -9.38
CA PRO A 150 -6.77 27.33 -8.58
C PRO A 150 -5.97 26.78 -7.41
N GLU A 151 -4.85 27.43 -7.10
CA GLU A 151 -3.97 27.02 -5.99
C GLU A 151 -4.70 27.02 -4.64
N SER A 152 -5.59 27.98 -4.41
CA SER A 152 -6.42 28.04 -3.19
C SER A 152 -7.26 26.77 -3.00
N ILE A 153 -7.98 26.36 -4.05
CA ILE A 153 -8.82 25.16 -4.04
C ILE A 153 -7.97 23.89 -3.86
N LEU A 154 -6.79 23.84 -4.48
CA LEU A 154 -5.88 22.71 -4.31
C LEU A 154 -5.36 22.61 -2.86
N SER A 155 -5.02 23.73 -2.24
CA SER A 155 -4.60 23.78 -0.83
C SER A 155 -5.71 23.27 0.09
N ASP A 156 -6.95 23.72 -0.12
CA ASP A 156 -8.12 23.26 0.63
C ASP A 156 -8.34 21.75 0.45
N ALA A 157 -8.22 21.25 -0.79
CA ALA A 157 -8.34 19.83 -1.10
C ALA A 157 -7.27 18.98 -0.38
N ILE A 158 -6.04 19.48 -0.26
CA ILE A 158 -4.97 18.81 0.50
C ILE A 158 -5.34 18.72 1.99
N GLN A 159 -5.86 19.80 2.58
CA GLN A 159 -6.30 19.79 3.98
C GLN A 159 -7.44 18.78 4.21
N VAL A 160 -8.41 18.74 3.30
CA VAL A 160 -9.50 17.75 3.35
C VAL A 160 -8.96 16.33 3.21
N ALA A 161 -8.01 16.10 2.30
CA ALA A 161 -7.38 14.79 2.11
C ALA A 161 -6.66 14.30 3.38
N LEU A 162 -5.91 15.18 4.05
CA LEU A 162 -5.24 14.88 5.32
C LEU A 162 -6.24 14.44 6.40
N ALA A 163 -7.29 15.24 6.63
CA ALA A 163 -8.33 14.91 7.60
C ALA A 163 -9.08 13.60 7.28
N ARG A 164 -9.31 13.34 5.98
CA ARG A 164 -9.96 12.11 5.52
C ARG A 164 -9.05 10.89 5.72
N CYS A 165 -7.76 11.01 5.43
CA CYS A 165 -6.79 9.94 5.63
C CYS A 165 -6.70 9.48 7.09
N GLN A 166 -6.73 10.41 8.05
CA GLN A 166 -6.80 10.06 9.49
C GLN A 166 -8.03 9.21 9.82
N THR A 167 -9.18 9.59 9.27
CA THR A 167 -10.46 8.90 9.53
C THR A 167 -10.48 7.51 8.90
N LEU A 168 -9.97 7.37 7.68
CA LEU A 168 -9.82 6.09 7.00
C LEU A 168 -8.80 5.19 7.73
N ASN A 169 -7.67 5.73 8.20
CA ASN A 169 -6.67 4.96 8.92
C ASN A 169 -7.20 4.39 10.25
N ARG A 170 -7.99 5.19 10.98
CA ARG A 170 -8.70 4.72 12.19
C ARG A 170 -9.68 3.59 11.87
N SER A 171 -10.46 3.74 10.81
CA SER A 171 -11.44 2.74 10.37
C SER A 171 -10.77 1.44 9.94
N LEU A 172 -9.69 1.53 9.16
CA LEU A 172 -8.87 0.41 8.73
C LEU A 172 -8.27 -0.33 9.93
N SER A 173 -7.67 0.40 10.88
CA SER A 173 -7.07 -0.18 12.08
C SER A 173 -8.09 -0.93 12.93
N LYS A 174 -9.31 -0.39 13.05
CA LYS A 174 -10.43 -1.04 13.73
C LYS A 174 -10.92 -2.29 13.00
N ALA A 175 -10.96 -2.27 11.67
CA ALA A 175 -11.35 -3.44 10.87
C ALA A 175 -10.31 -4.58 11.00
N VAL A 176 -9.02 -4.24 10.91
CA VAL A 176 -7.92 -5.21 11.07
C VAL A 176 -7.91 -5.81 12.47
N SER A 177 -8.11 -5.02 13.52
CA SER A 177 -8.14 -5.54 14.89
C SER A 177 -9.32 -6.49 15.14
N ARG A 178 -10.50 -6.18 14.60
CA ARG A 178 -11.68 -7.07 14.67
C ARG A 178 -11.41 -8.41 14.00
N ARG A 179 -10.80 -8.41 12.81
CA ARG A 179 -10.48 -9.65 12.09
C ARG A 179 -9.53 -10.55 12.90
N ARG A 180 -8.55 -9.95 13.58
CA ARG A 180 -7.60 -10.68 14.44
C ARG A 180 -8.24 -11.33 15.67
N GLN A 181 -9.39 -10.85 16.12
CA GLN A 181 -10.10 -11.45 17.26
C GLN A 181 -10.97 -12.64 16.87
N CYS A 182 -11.29 -12.79 15.58
CA CYS A 182 -12.10 -13.89 15.07
C CYS A 182 -11.27 -15.13 14.68
N HIS A 183 -9.94 -15.04 14.69
CA HIS A 183 -9.00 -16.11 14.37
C HIS A 183 -8.23 -16.54 15.62
#